data_AF-A0A0P7TKA5-F1
#
_entry.id   AF-A0A0P7TKA5-F1
#
_cell.length_a   1.000
_cell.length_b   1.000
_cell.length_c   1.000
_cell.angle_alpha   90.00
_cell.angle_beta   90.00
_cell.angle_gamma   90.00
#
_symmetry.space_group_name_H-M   'P 1'
#
loop_
_entity.id
_entity.type
_entity.pdbx_description
1 polymer ?
#
loop_
_entity_poly.entity_id
_entity_poly.type
_entity_poly.pdbx_seq_one_letter_code
_entity_poly.pdbx_strand_id
1 'polypeptide(L)'
;VRQEMEQQVAQKSSELEQYLQRVHELEDMYRLLEEALEDERQARQDAEAVRKLQARLLEEEASKRAELEHMHLQQQRAIFRTEAEKQELRNERLAKETALQGAMEQLALLESERQGALEQYQEVMKKLEDATNKTQSWKNKVAHQEGLIRLIQPGTKGPQKITNWGPSAFTEAELNVREKNWQEKKNRPAQT
;
A
#
# COMPACT_ATOMS: atom_id res chain seq x y z
N VAL A 1 -3.23 -134.67 45.11
CA VAL A 1 -2.87 -133.75 46.22
C VAL A 1 -1.78 -132.74 45.87
N ARG A 2 -0.49 -133.10 45.69
CA ARG A 2 0.55 -132.08 45.35
C ARG A 2 0.35 -131.41 43.98
N GLN A 3 0.13 -132.22 42.93
CA GLN A 3 -0.04 -131.70 41.56
C GLN A 3 -1.27 -130.79 41.40
N GLU A 4 -2.38 -131.10 42.08
CA GLU A 4 -3.59 -130.26 42.06
C GLU A 4 -3.37 -128.93 42.77
N MET A 5 -2.59 -128.94 43.87
CA MET A 5 -2.24 -127.71 44.60
C MET A 5 -1.31 -126.82 43.78
N GLU A 6 -0.34 -127.41 43.07
CA GLU A 6 0.54 -126.69 42.14
C GLU A 6 -0.25 -126.03 40.99
N GLN A 7 -1.24 -126.73 40.43
CA GLN A 7 -2.12 -126.18 39.39
C GLN A 7 -2.97 -125.01 39.90
N GLN A 8 -3.56 -125.13 41.10
CA GLN A 8 -4.33 -124.02 41.69
C GLN A 8 -3.45 -122.80 42.01
N VAL A 9 -2.22 -123.03 42.46
CA VAL A 9 -1.26 -121.94 42.70
C VAL A 9 -0.88 -121.27 41.39
N ALA A 10 -0.65 -122.02 40.32
CA ALA A 10 -0.33 -121.48 39.00
C ALA A 10 -1.50 -120.68 38.37
N GLN A 11 -2.74 -121.13 38.57
CA GLN A 11 -3.93 -120.38 38.13
C GLN A 11 -4.05 -119.06 38.88
N LYS A 12 -3.97 -119.10 40.21
CA LYS A 12 -4.03 -117.89 41.04
C LYS A 12 -2.88 -116.92 40.76
N SER A 13 -1.67 -117.42 40.46
CA SER A 13 -0.57 -116.54 40.07
C SER A 13 -0.84 -115.86 38.72
N SER A 14 -1.38 -116.59 37.74
CA SER A 14 -1.71 -116.00 36.43
C SER A 14 -2.81 -114.94 36.51
N GLU A 15 -3.83 -115.15 37.36
CA GLU A 15 -4.87 -114.15 37.61
C GLU A 15 -4.29 -112.92 38.31
N LEU A 16 -3.41 -113.12 39.29
CA LEU A 16 -2.74 -112.03 40.00
C LEU A 16 -1.89 -111.18 39.05
N GLU A 17 -1.17 -111.81 38.12
CA GLU A 17 -0.38 -111.13 37.09
C GLU A 17 -1.28 -110.27 36.17
N GLN A 18 -2.43 -110.78 35.75
CA GLN A 18 -3.40 -110.02 34.95
C GLN A 18 -3.98 -108.83 35.72
N TYR A 19 -4.28 -109.00 37.01
CA TYR A 19 -4.73 -107.90 37.87
C TYR A 19 -3.65 -106.82 38.00
N LEU A 20 -2.39 -107.23 38.20
CA LEU A 20 -1.27 -106.28 38.29
C LEU A 20 -1.07 -105.52 36.97
N GLN A 21 -1.16 -106.20 35.82
CA GLN A 21 -1.09 -105.55 34.50
C GLN A 21 -2.20 -104.51 34.33
N ARG A 22 -3.44 -104.87 34.68
CA ARG A 22 -4.58 -103.96 34.56
C ARG A 22 -4.48 -102.76 35.51
N VAL A 23 -3.95 -102.96 36.71
CA VAL A 23 -3.67 -101.86 37.63
C VAL A 23 -2.65 -100.91 37.02
N HIS A 24 -1.59 -101.44 36.41
CA HIS A 24 -0.57 -100.61 35.77
C HIS A 24 -1.11 -99.82 34.58
N GLU A 25 -1.94 -100.45 33.74
CA GLU A 25 -2.63 -99.77 32.62
C GLU A 25 -3.56 -98.65 33.13
N LEU A 26 -4.26 -98.86 34.24
CA LEU A 26 -5.09 -97.82 34.84
C LEU A 26 -4.25 -96.68 35.39
N GLU A 27 -3.14 -96.97 36.07
CA GLU A 27 -2.18 -95.96 36.55
C GLU A 27 -1.60 -95.14 35.38
N ASP A 28 -1.24 -95.78 34.28
CA ASP A 28 -0.81 -95.11 33.04
C ASP A 28 -1.89 -94.20 32.48
N MET A 29 -3.13 -94.70 32.39
CA MET A 29 -4.27 -93.91 31.92
C MET A 29 -4.57 -92.72 32.83
N TYR A 30 -4.42 -92.86 34.15
CA TYR A 30 -4.56 -91.74 35.08
C TYR A 30 -3.48 -90.70 34.87
N ARG A 31 -2.21 -91.11 34.71
CA ARG A 31 -1.12 -90.17 34.41
C ARG A 31 -1.37 -89.39 33.12
N LEU A 32 -1.80 -90.06 32.05
CA LEU A 32 -2.11 -89.40 30.79
C LEU A 32 -3.31 -88.43 30.91
N LEU A 33 -4.32 -88.77 31.72
CA LEU A 33 -5.44 -87.88 32.00
C LEU A 33 -5.02 -86.65 32.81
N GLU A 34 -4.12 -86.82 33.77
CA GLU A 34 -3.55 -85.73 34.55
C GLU A 34 -2.74 -84.78 33.65
N GLU A 35 -1.87 -85.32 32.79
CA GLU A 35 -1.11 -84.54 31.80
C GLU A 35 -2.04 -83.78 30.85
N ALA A 36 -3.07 -84.43 30.30
CA ALA A 36 -4.03 -83.79 29.41
C ALA A 36 -4.83 -82.67 30.11
N LEU A 37 -5.14 -82.82 31.41
CA LEU A 37 -5.79 -81.78 32.21
C LEU A 37 -4.86 -80.59 32.48
N GLU A 38 -3.57 -80.84 32.70
CA GLU A 38 -2.58 -79.78 32.85
C GLU A 38 -2.40 -79.00 31.54
N ASP A 39 -2.32 -79.70 30.41
CA ASP A 39 -2.27 -79.09 29.08
C ASP A 39 -3.51 -78.24 28.78
N GLU A 40 -4.71 -78.71 29.14
CA GLU A 40 -5.95 -77.95 28.96
C GLU A 40 -5.95 -76.68 29.81
N ARG A 41 -5.49 -76.77 31.06
CA ARG A 41 -5.36 -75.61 31.95
C ARG A 41 -4.38 -74.60 31.38
N GLN A 42 -3.24 -75.05 30.86
CA GLN A 42 -2.24 -74.17 30.24
C GLN A 42 -2.80 -73.50 28.99
N ALA A 43 -3.43 -74.26 28.10
CA ALA A 43 -4.04 -73.73 26.89
C ALA A 43 -5.14 -72.69 27.18
N ARG A 44 -5.93 -72.89 28.24
CA ARG A 44 -6.91 -71.89 28.70
C ARG A 44 -6.25 -70.61 29.19
N GLN A 45 -5.17 -70.72 29.98
CA GLN A 45 -4.44 -69.55 30.48
C GLN A 45 -3.82 -68.76 29.32
N ASP A 46 -3.23 -69.44 28.34
CA ASP A 46 -2.64 -68.81 27.16
C ASP A 46 -3.72 -68.13 26.31
N ALA A 47 -4.88 -68.77 26.11
CA ALA A 47 -6.01 -68.17 25.41
C ALA A 47 -6.55 -66.92 26.12
N GLU A 48 -6.65 -66.94 27.46
CA GLU A 48 -7.03 -65.77 28.24
C GLU A 48 -6.00 -64.65 28.15
N ALA A 49 -4.70 -64.97 28.16
CA ALA A 49 -3.63 -64.00 28.00
C ALA A 49 -3.71 -63.31 26.63
N VAL A 50 -3.89 -64.09 25.55
CA VAL A 50 -4.09 -63.54 24.19
C VAL A 50 -5.33 -62.66 24.13
N ARG A 51 -6.46 -63.10 24.71
CA ARG A 51 -7.69 -62.30 24.73
C ARG A 51 -7.50 -60.97 25.45
N LYS A 52 -6.79 -60.96 26.58
CA LYS A 52 -6.46 -59.73 27.34
C LYS A 52 -5.58 -58.80 26.52
N LEU A 53 -4.58 -59.33 25.82
CA LEU A 53 -3.72 -58.54 24.93
C LEU A 53 -4.51 -57.94 23.76
N GLN A 54 -5.38 -58.73 23.13
CA GLN A 54 -6.24 -58.25 22.05
C GLN A 54 -7.17 -57.12 22.52
N ALA A 55 -7.77 -57.27 23.70
CA ALA A 55 -8.64 -56.23 24.26
C ALA A 55 -7.89 -54.91 24.50
N ARG A 56 -6.68 -54.97 25.06
CA ARG A 56 -5.83 -53.77 25.26
C ARG A 56 -5.45 -53.12 23.94
N LEU A 57 -5.08 -53.92 22.94
CA LEU A 57 -4.72 -53.40 21.61
C LEU A 57 -5.91 -52.70 20.94
N LEU A 58 -7.11 -53.26 21.04
CA LEU A 58 -8.32 -52.64 20.52
C LEU A 58 -8.65 -51.32 21.24
N GLU A 59 -8.45 -51.26 22.56
CA GLU A 59 -8.64 -50.03 23.34
C GLU A 59 -7.62 -48.95 22.93
N GLU A 60 -6.35 -49.31 22.76
CA GLU A 60 -5.31 -48.41 22.26
C GLU A 60 -5.57 -47.94 20.83
N GLU A 61 -6.07 -48.80 19.95
CA GLU A 61 -6.46 -48.39 18.60
C GLU A 61 -7.64 -47.41 18.63
N ALA A 62 -8.65 -47.67 19.47
CA ALA A 62 -9.81 -46.81 19.60
C ALA A 62 -9.42 -45.42 20.13
N SER A 63 -8.55 -45.35 21.15
CA SER A 63 -8.07 -44.07 21.69
C SER A 63 -7.24 -43.30 20.66
N LYS A 64 -6.30 -43.95 19.98
CA LYS A 64 -5.50 -43.32 18.90
C LYS A 64 -6.36 -42.83 17.75
N ARG A 65 -7.41 -43.58 17.35
CA ARG A 65 -8.37 -43.12 16.32
C ARG A 65 -9.13 -41.87 16.77
N ALA A 66 -9.60 -41.84 18.01
CA ALA A 66 -10.30 -40.67 18.55
C ALA A 66 -9.38 -39.44 18.63
N GLU A 67 -8.11 -39.61 19.02
CA GLU A 67 -7.11 -38.55 19.01
C GLU A 67 -6.86 -38.02 17.59
N LEU A 68 -6.69 -38.91 16.61
CA LEU A 68 -6.50 -38.53 15.21
C LEU A 68 -7.71 -37.77 14.65
N GLU A 69 -8.93 -38.22 14.94
CA GLU A 69 -10.15 -37.52 14.53
C GLU A 69 -10.23 -36.13 15.15
N HIS A 70 -9.88 -36.00 16.43
CA HIS A 70 -9.84 -34.71 17.10
C HIS A 70 -8.84 -33.75 16.44
N MET A 71 -7.62 -34.23 16.17
CA MET A 71 -6.58 -33.45 15.50
C MET A 71 -6.99 -33.05 14.08
N HIS A 72 -7.61 -33.97 13.33
CA HIS A 72 -8.12 -33.69 11.99
C HIS A 72 -9.19 -32.60 12.00
N LEU A 73 -10.14 -32.64 12.94
CA LEU A 73 -11.16 -31.59 13.08
C LEU A 73 -10.54 -30.24 13.47
N GLN A 74 -9.53 -30.23 14.34
CA GLN A 74 -8.80 -29.00 14.66
C GLN A 74 -8.09 -28.42 13.44
N GLN A 75 -7.42 -29.28 12.66
CA GLN A 75 -6.74 -28.88 11.42
C GLN A 75 -7.72 -28.30 10.40
N GLN A 76 -8.87 -28.95 10.19
CA GLN A 76 -9.91 -28.44 9.29
C GLN A 76 -10.40 -27.05 9.71
N ARG A 77 -10.63 -26.82 11.00
CA ARG A 77 -11.02 -25.50 11.53
C ARG A 77 -9.92 -24.46 11.32
N ALA A 78 -8.65 -24.83 11.53
CA ALA A 78 -7.52 -23.94 11.32
C ALA A 78 -7.35 -23.57 9.83
N ILE A 79 -7.51 -24.52 8.92
CA ILE A 79 -7.48 -24.29 7.47
C ILE A 79 -8.61 -23.33 7.09
N PHE A 80 -9.84 -23.60 7.53
CA PHE A 80 -10.97 -22.72 7.22
C PHE A 80 -10.76 -21.28 7.71
N ARG A 81 -10.23 -21.10 8.92
CA ARG A 81 -9.91 -19.77 9.45
C ARG A 81 -8.83 -19.06 8.64
N THR A 82 -7.74 -19.74 8.33
CA THR A 82 -6.63 -19.15 7.56
C THR A 82 -7.02 -18.85 6.12
N GLU A 83 -7.90 -19.64 5.51
CA GLU A 83 -8.48 -19.36 4.19
C GLU A 83 -9.37 -18.11 4.20
N ALA A 84 -10.21 -17.95 5.23
CA ALA A 84 -11.03 -16.75 5.41
C ALA A 84 -10.18 -15.49 5.60
N GLU A 85 -9.20 -15.52 6.52
CA GLU A 85 -8.26 -14.42 6.75
C GLU A 85 -7.48 -14.06 5.48
N LYS A 86 -7.02 -15.06 4.72
CA LYS A 86 -6.34 -14.83 3.44
C LYS A 86 -7.23 -14.14 2.43
N GLN A 87 -8.52 -14.46 2.40
CA GLN A 87 -9.47 -13.83 1.50
C GLN A 87 -9.74 -12.37 1.90
N GLU A 88 -9.85 -12.08 3.20
CA GLU A 88 -9.97 -10.71 3.71
C GLU A 88 -8.75 -9.87 3.34
N LEU A 89 -7.54 -10.38 3.57
CA LEU A 89 -6.29 -9.71 3.20
C LEU A 89 -6.18 -9.44 1.70
N ARG A 90 -6.66 -10.36 0.85
CA ARG A 90 -6.74 -10.15 -0.61
C ARG A 90 -7.68 -9.01 -0.96
N ASN A 91 -8.86 -8.96 -0.34
CA ASN A 91 -9.82 -7.90 -0.57
C ASN A 91 -9.26 -6.54 -0.12
N GLU A 92 -8.62 -6.48 1.05
CA GLU A 92 -7.95 -5.26 1.52
C GLU A 92 -6.84 -4.81 0.57
N ARG A 93 -6.04 -5.75 0.08
CA ARG A 93 -4.98 -5.46 -0.88
C ARG A 93 -5.55 -4.87 -2.17
N LEU A 94 -6.60 -5.47 -2.73
CA LEU A 94 -7.26 -4.95 -3.93
C LEU A 94 -7.83 -3.54 -3.67
N ALA A 95 -8.47 -3.31 -2.53
CA ALA A 95 -8.96 -1.98 -2.17
C ALA A 95 -7.82 -0.95 -2.09
N LYS A 96 -6.70 -1.30 -1.46
CA LYS A 96 -5.50 -0.44 -1.41
C LYS A 96 -4.90 -0.18 -2.80
N GLU A 97 -4.85 -1.19 -3.65
CA GLU A 97 -4.37 -1.05 -5.04
C GLU A 97 -5.27 -0.10 -5.84
N THR A 98 -6.60 -0.21 -5.73
CA THR A 98 -7.53 0.72 -6.40
C THR A 98 -7.42 2.15 -5.88
N ALA A 99 -7.28 2.33 -4.56
CA ALA A 99 -7.08 3.64 -3.96
C ALA A 99 -5.75 4.27 -4.40
N LEU A 100 -4.70 3.46 -4.51
CA LEU A 100 -3.39 3.91 -5.00
C LEU A 100 -3.45 4.33 -6.47
N GLN A 101 -4.13 3.56 -7.33
CA GLN A 101 -4.36 3.93 -8.73
C GLN A 101 -5.11 5.27 -8.83
N GLY A 102 -6.19 5.46 -8.07
CA GLY A 102 -6.91 6.73 -8.03
C GLY A 102 -6.05 7.91 -7.56
N ALA A 103 -5.18 7.70 -6.57
CA ALA A 103 -4.24 8.72 -6.12
C ALA A 103 -3.18 9.06 -7.18
N MET A 104 -2.71 8.07 -7.94
CA MET A 104 -1.78 8.29 -9.07
C MET A 104 -2.44 9.10 -10.18
N GLU A 105 -3.70 8.82 -10.52
CA GLU A 105 -4.47 9.58 -11.51
C GLU A 105 -4.66 11.04 -11.07
N GLN A 106 -5.02 11.26 -9.80
CA GLN A 106 -5.13 12.60 -9.23
C GLN A 106 -3.80 13.36 -9.28
N LEU A 107 -2.68 12.68 -8.99
CA LEU A 107 -1.36 13.28 -9.07
C LEU A 107 -1.02 13.68 -10.51
N ALA A 108 -1.31 12.82 -11.50
CA ALA A 108 -1.09 13.13 -12.91
C ALA A 108 -1.93 14.34 -13.38
N LEU A 109 -3.17 14.47 -12.91
CA LEU A 109 -4.00 15.64 -13.17
C LEU A 109 -3.36 16.91 -12.59
N LEU A 110 -2.95 16.89 -11.32
CA LEU A 110 -2.29 18.02 -10.66
C LEU A 110 -0.97 18.42 -11.35
N GLU A 111 -0.21 17.46 -11.85
CA GLU A 111 1.00 17.72 -12.63
C GLU A 111 0.67 18.45 -13.94
N SER A 112 -0.38 18.04 -14.65
CA SER A 112 -0.83 18.71 -15.87
C SER A 112 -1.35 20.13 -15.61
N GLU A 113 -2.11 20.33 -14.53
CA GLU A 113 -2.59 21.64 -14.10
C GLU A 113 -1.43 22.56 -13.73
N ARG A 114 -0.43 22.03 -13.01
CA ARG A 114 0.81 22.75 -12.68
C ARG A 114 1.56 23.17 -13.94
N GLN A 115 1.70 22.29 -14.92
CA GLN A 115 2.36 22.63 -16.19
C GLN A 115 1.61 23.75 -16.92
N GLY A 116 0.28 23.65 -17.04
CA GLY A 116 -0.54 24.72 -17.64
C GLY A 116 -0.44 26.05 -16.89
N ALA A 117 -0.43 26.03 -15.56
CA ALA A 117 -0.23 27.24 -14.75
C ALA A 117 1.14 27.89 -14.97
N LEU A 118 2.19 27.07 -15.14
CA LEU A 118 3.54 27.57 -15.45
C LEU A 118 3.60 28.24 -16.83
N GLU A 119 2.94 27.65 -17.84
CA GLU A 119 2.85 28.25 -19.18
C GLU A 119 2.13 29.61 -19.13
N GLN A 120 0.98 29.68 -18.46
CA GLN A 120 0.24 30.93 -18.26
C GLN A 120 1.07 31.99 -17.54
N TYR A 121 1.82 31.59 -16.51
CA TYR A 121 2.72 32.50 -15.79
C TYR A 121 3.81 33.07 -16.72
N GLN A 122 4.42 32.23 -17.56
CA GLN A 122 5.41 32.68 -18.55
C GLN A 122 4.81 33.65 -19.56
N GLU A 123 3.59 33.43 -20.03
CA GLU A 123 2.90 34.38 -20.92
C GLU A 123 2.65 35.72 -20.25
N VAL A 124 2.20 35.72 -18.99
CA VAL A 124 1.98 36.94 -18.22
C VAL A 124 3.30 37.69 -18.00
N MET A 125 4.38 36.97 -17.68
CA MET A 125 5.71 37.58 -17.57
C MET A 125 6.16 38.24 -18.87
N LYS A 126 6.02 37.57 -20.01
CA LYS A 126 6.35 38.17 -21.32
C LYS A 126 5.50 39.42 -21.61
N LYS A 127 4.20 39.38 -21.31
CA LYS A 127 3.31 40.56 -21.46
C LYS A 127 3.74 41.71 -20.55
N LEU A 128 4.18 41.42 -19.32
CA LEU A 128 4.73 42.41 -18.40
C LEU A 128 6.04 42.98 -18.93
N GLU A 129 6.97 42.14 -19.41
CA GLU A 129 8.22 42.57 -20.05
C GLU A 129 7.96 43.46 -21.27
N ASP A 130 6.99 43.10 -22.13
CA ASP A 130 6.60 43.94 -23.26
C ASP A 130 6.03 45.28 -22.81
N ALA A 131 5.21 45.30 -21.76
CA ALA A 131 4.65 46.52 -21.21
C ALA A 131 5.72 47.43 -20.57
N THR A 132 6.69 46.86 -19.86
CA THR A 132 7.82 47.60 -19.29
C THR A 132 8.75 48.13 -20.38
N ASN A 133 9.06 47.33 -21.39
CA ASN A 133 9.85 47.76 -22.56
C ASN A 133 9.14 48.87 -23.34
N LYS A 134 7.82 48.77 -23.54
CA LYS A 134 7.01 49.84 -24.15
C LYS A 134 7.07 51.12 -23.32
N THR A 135 6.86 51.05 -22.01
CA THR A 135 6.92 52.25 -21.14
C THR A 135 8.31 52.87 -21.11
N GLN A 136 9.39 52.08 -21.08
CA GLN A 136 10.76 52.59 -21.22
C GLN A 136 10.98 53.25 -22.58
N SER A 137 10.52 52.65 -23.68
CA SER A 137 10.60 53.22 -25.02
C SER A 137 9.84 54.55 -25.13
N TRP A 138 8.61 54.60 -24.61
CA TRP A 138 7.81 55.83 -24.52
C TRP A 138 8.50 56.88 -23.65
N LYS A 139 9.02 56.50 -22.48
CA LYS A 139 9.81 57.40 -21.62
C LYS A 139 11.02 57.98 -22.36
N ASN A 140 11.76 57.17 -23.12
CA ASN A 140 12.90 57.64 -23.90
C ASN A 140 12.46 58.60 -25.02
N LYS A 141 11.40 58.27 -25.76
CA LYS A 141 10.83 59.15 -26.80
C LYS A 141 10.34 60.48 -26.22
N VAL A 142 9.65 60.42 -25.08
CA VAL A 142 9.19 61.60 -24.34
C VAL A 142 10.39 62.40 -23.85
N ALA A 143 11.43 61.80 -23.27
CA ALA A 143 12.64 62.52 -22.87
C ALA A 143 13.34 63.24 -24.05
N HIS A 144 13.36 62.63 -25.25
CA HIS A 144 13.84 63.31 -26.46
C HIS A 144 12.94 64.50 -26.87
N GLN A 145 11.62 64.38 -26.66
CA GLN A 145 10.65 65.43 -26.94
C GLN A 145 10.54 66.48 -25.83
N GLU A 146 10.87 66.17 -24.58
CA GLU A 146 10.95 67.11 -23.46
C GLU A 146 12.06 68.15 -23.70
N GLY A 147 13.08 67.81 -24.49
CA GLY A 147 14.02 68.79 -25.03
C GLY A 147 13.39 69.82 -25.99
N LEU A 148 12.25 69.47 -26.61
CA LEU A 148 11.44 70.34 -27.48
C LEU A 148 10.29 71.03 -26.72
N ILE A 149 9.78 70.42 -25.64
CA ILE A 149 8.77 71.01 -24.75
C ILE A 149 9.48 71.87 -23.71
N ARG A 150 10.07 72.98 -24.14
CA ARG A 150 10.30 74.09 -23.22
C ARG A 150 8.94 74.72 -22.96
N LEU A 151 8.56 74.88 -21.69
CA LEU A 151 7.54 75.88 -21.33
C LEU A 151 7.95 77.18 -22.02
N ILE A 152 7.09 77.73 -22.88
CA ILE A 152 7.36 79.00 -23.56
C ILE A 152 7.53 80.04 -22.45
N GLN A 153 8.77 80.42 -22.18
CA GLN A 153 9.07 81.52 -21.28
C GLN A 153 8.49 82.77 -21.94
N PRO A 154 7.68 83.59 -21.24
CA PRO A 154 7.18 84.84 -21.81
C PRO A 154 8.39 85.65 -22.27
N GLY A 155 8.51 85.85 -23.59
CA GLY A 155 9.65 86.53 -24.20
C GLY A 155 9.87 87.88 -23.53
N THR A 156 11.13 88.24 -23.29
CA THR A 156 11.53 89.48 -22.65
C THR A 156 10.95 90.66 -23.43
N LYS A 157 9.84 91.22 -22.96
CA LYS A 157 9.27 92.44 -23.52
C LYS A 157 10.30 93.53 -23.27
N GLY A 158 10.95 94.04 -24.32
CA GLY A 158 11.84 95.20 -24.22
C GLY A 158 11.10 96.39 -23.56
N PRO A 159 11.82 97.40 -23.02
CA PRO A 159 11.21 98.50 -22.28
C PRO A 159 10.12 99.19 -23.11
N GLN A 160 8.85 98.92 -22.82
CA GLN A 160 7.72 99.58 -23.46
C GLN A 160 7.57 100.97 -22.85
N LYS A 161 7.50 102.01 -23.69
CA LYS A 161 7.17 103.36 -23.22
C LYS A 161 5.73 103.34 -22.68
N ILE A 162 5.57 103.60 -21.40
CA ILE A 162 4.25 103.71 -20.78
C ILE A 162 3.74 105.13 -21.00
N THR A 163 2.59 105.26 -21.65
CA THR A 163 1.86 106.52 -21.71
C THR A 163 0.75 106.50 -20.66
N ASN A 164 0.17 107.67 -20.39
CA ASN A 164 -1.01 107.85 -19.53
C ASN A 164 -2.27 107.08 -19.98
N TRP A 165 -2.20 106.34 -21.10
CA TRP A 165 -3.25 105.45 -21.62
C TRP A 165 -2.82 103.97 -21.73
N GLY A 166 -1.65 103.62 -21.19
CA GLY A 166 -1.11 102.25 -21.19
C GLY A 166 0.16 102.09 -22.04
N PRO A 167 0.60 100.83 -22.26
CA PRO A 167 1.81 100.52 -23.03
C PRO A 167 1.72 101.07 -24.46
N SER A 168 2.71 101.86 -24.88
CA SER A 168 2.79 102.43 -26.22
C SER A 168 2.83 101.33 -27.27
N ALA A 169 2.01 101.49 -28.31
CA ALA A 169 2.01 100.63 -29.50
C ALA A 169 3.25 100.83 -30.39
N PHE A 170 4.05 101.87 -30.14
CA PHE A 170 5.24 102.21 -30.93
C PHE A 170 6.49 102.18 -30.08
N THR A 171 7.60 101.72 -30.65
CA THR A 171 8.92 101.78 -30.01
C THR A 171 9.55 103.17 -30.15
N GLU A 172 10.53 103.50 -29.31
CA GLU A 172 11.25 104.78 -29.38
C GLU A 172 11.95 104.99 -30.73
N ALA A 173 12.45 103.90 -31.33
CA ALA A 173 13.03 103.92 -32.67
C ALA A 173 11.99 104.31 -33.74
N GLU A 174 10.77 103.75 -33.69
CA GLU A 174 9.70 104.09 -34.63
C GLU A 174 9.21 105.53 -34.47
N LEU A 175 9.16 106.04 -33.24
CA LEU A 175 8.77 107.42 -32.97
C LEU A 175 9.78 108.42 -33.55
N ASN A 176 11.08 108.16 -33.38
CA ASN A 176 12.14 108.97 -33.98
C ASN A 176 12.07 108.97 -35.51
N VAL A 177 11.76 107.83 -36.14
CA VAL A 177 11.58 107.76 -37.61
C VAL A 177 10.37 108.58 -38.05
N ARG A 178 9.26 108.52 -37.32
CA ARG A 178 8.07 109.33 -37.61
C ARG A 178 8.33 110.82 -37.42
N GLU A 179 9.06 111.20 -36.38
CA GLU A 179 9.43 112.58 -36.11
C GLU A 179 10.34 113.12 -37.21
N LYS A 180 11.35 112.35 -37.65
CA LYS A 180 12.16 112.68 -38.83
C LYS A 180 11.32 112.85 -40.09
N ASN A 181 10.46 111.89 -40.41
CA ASN A 181 9.56 111.97 -41.57
C ASN A 181 8.61 113.19 -41.49
N TRP A 182 8.15 113.55 -40.29
CA TRP A 182 7.32 114.73 -40.09
C TRP A 182 8.12 116.02 -40.28
N GLN A 183 9.34 116.10 -39.74
CA GLN A 183 10.22 117.26 -39.97
C GLN A 183 10.61 117.41 -41.44
N GLU A 184 10.89 116.32 -42.14
CA GLU A 184 11.14 116.33 -43.60
C GLU A 184 9.93 116.86 -44.38
N LYS A 185 8.71 116.43 -44.03
CA LYS A 185 7.47 116.95 -44.65
C LYS A 185 7.24 118.43 -44.33
N LYS A 186 7.56 118.86 -43.10
CA LYS A 186 7.40 120.26 -42.67
C LYS A 186 8.40 121.20 -43.33
N ASN A 187 9.63 120.73 -43.55
CA ASN A 187 10.72 121.51 -44.15
C ASN A 187 10.74 121.44 -45.68
N ARG A 188 9.73 120.83 -46.31
CA ARG A 188 9.61 120.78 -47.77
C ARG A 188 8.94 122.07 -48.27
N PRO A 189 9.67 123.04 -48.87
CA PRO A 189 9.04 124.21 -49.47
C PRO A 189 8.20 123.77 -50.67
N ALA A 190 6.98 124.31 -50.80
CA ALA A 190 6.15 124.11 -51.97
C ALA A 190 6.85 124.73 -53.19
N GLN A 191 7.29 123.91 -54.15
CA GLN A 191 7.76 124.38 -55.45
C GLN A 191 6.56 124.55 -56.40
N THR A 192 6.30 125.80 -56.77
CA THR A 192 5.85 126.21 -58.12
C THR A 192 6.95 125.99 -59.15
#